data_AF-A0A535K544-F1
#
_entry.id   AF-A0A535K544-F1
#
_cell.length_a   1.000
_cell.length_b   1.000
_cell.length_c   1.000
_cell.angle_alpha   90.00
_cell.angle_beta   90.00
_cell.angle_gamma   90.00
#
_symmetry.space_group_name_H-M   'P 1'
#
loop_
_entity.id
_entity.type
_entity.pdbx_description
1 polymer ?
#
loop_
_entity_poly.entity_id
_entity_poly.type
_entity_poly.pdbx_seq_one_letter_code
_entity_poly.pdbx_strand_id
1 'polypeptide(L)' 'MGSRRHTGGLLEELRGVGHSDESLARVHTPVGLDLGAQTPEEIALSALAHVIAVRRGRRGSPLA' A
#
# COMPACT_ATOMS: atom_id res chain seq x y z
N MET A 1 -8.92 5.24 1.34
CA MET A 1 -8.28 3.91 1.54
C MET A 1 -8.99 2.91 0.66
N GLY A 2 -8.42 2.57 -0.49
CA GLY A 2 -9.13 1.83 -1.55
C GLY A 2 -9.05 0.33 -1.34
N SER A 3 -10.19 -0.37 -1.41
CA SER A 3 -10.21 -1.82 -1.56
C SER A 3 -9.44 -2.22 -2.83
N ARG A 4 -8.96 -3.47 -2.90
CA ARG A 4 -8.28 -4.00 -4.10
C ARG A 4 -9.03 -3.72 -5.40
N ARG A 5 -10.38 -3.66 -5.34
CA ARG A 5 -11.27 -3.32 -6.45
C ARG A 5 -11.12 -1.86 -6.92
N HIS A 6 -10.91 -0.91 -6.02
CA HIS A 6 -10.76 0.50 -6.36
C HIS A 6 -9.38 0.80 -6.98
N THR A 7 -8.35 0.04 -6.62
CA THR A 7 -7.02 0.29 -7.17
C THR A 7 -6.84 -0.21 -8.60
N GLY A 8 -7.61 -1.22 -9.04
CA GLY A 8 -7.56 -1.69 -10.43
C GLY A 8 -7.83 -0.56 -11.43
N GLY A 9 -8.95 0.16 -11.25
CA GLY A 9 -9.32 1.28 -12.13
C GLY A 9 -8.32 2.43 -12.08
N LEU A 10 -7.78 2.75 -10.90
CA LEU A 10 -6.73 3.77 -10.77
C LEU A 10 -5.45 3.39 -11.55
N LEU A 11 -5.02 2.13 -11.48
CA LEU A 11 -3.84 1.67 -12.21
C LEU A 11 -4.06 1.68 -13.73
N GLU A 12 -5.26 1.35 -14.20
CA GLU A 12 -5.63 1.45 -15.61
C GLU A 12 -5.65 2.90 -16.11
N GLU A 13 -6.20 3.83 -15.33
CA GLU A 13 -6.18 5.26 -15.63
C GLU A 13 -4.74 5.78 -15.71
N LEU A 14 -3.88 5.39 -14.76
CA LEU A 14 -2.47 5.76 -14.75
C LEU A 14 -1.70 5.18 -15.96
N ARG A 15 -2.04 3.97 -16.43
CA ARG A 15 -1.52 3.45 -17.71
C ARG A 15 -1.98 4.31 -18.88
N GLY A 16 -3.25 4.71 -18.90
CA GLY A 16 -3.84 5.54 -19.95
C GLY A 16 -3.16 6.90 -20.14
N VAL A 17 -2.60 7.47 -19.07
CA VAL A 17 -1.83 8.74 -19.11
C VAL A 17 -0.32 8.54 -19.31
N GLY A 18 0.14 7.31 -19.60
CA GLY A 18 1.51 7.04 -20.04
C GLY A 18 2.50 6.60 -18.94
N HIS A 19 2.03 6.19 -17.76
CA HIS A 19 2.92 5.59 -16.76
C HIS A 19 3.38 4.20 -17.18
N SER A 20 4.67 3.90 -17.02
CA SER A 20 5.24 2.58 -17.33
C SER A 20 4.77 1.51 -16.34
N ASP A 21 4.66 0.27 -16.83
CA ASP A 21 4.33 -0.88 -15.96
C ASP A 21 5.34 -1.06 -14.82
N GLU A 22 6.62 -0.75 -15.06
CA GLU A 22 7.66 -0.75 -14.02
C GLU A 22 7.34 0.25 -12.90
N SER A 23 6.86 1.45 -13.24
CA SER A 23 6.50 2.44 -12.24
C SER A 23 5.24 2.04 -11.47
N LEU A 24 4.27 1.45 -12.17
CA LEU A 24 3.03 0.98 -11.57
C LEU A 24 3.26 -0.26 -10.68
N ALA A 25 4.24 -1.11 -11.00
CA ALA A 25 4.62 -2.25 -10.17
C ALA A 25 5.17 -1.84 -8.78
N ARG A 26 5.61 -0.59 -8.62
CA ARG A 26 6.04 -0.03 -7.32
C ARG A 26 4.88 0.47 -6.46
N VAL A 27 3.64 0.48 -6.96
CA VAL A 27 2.47 0.94 -6.22
C VAL A 27 2.07 -0.11 -5.18
N HIS A 28 2.17 0.24 -3.90
CA HIS A 28 1.70 -0.60 -2.81
C HIS A 28 0.23 -0.32 -2.52
N THR A 29 -0.62 -1.31 -2.75
CA THR A 29 -2.05 -1.20 -2.47
C THR A 29 -2.66 -2.54 -2.00
N PRO A 30 -3.52 -2.54 -0.96
CA PRO A 30 -3.86 -1.40 -0.11
C PRO A 30 -2.66 -0.88 0.71
N VAL A 31 -2.70 0.40 1.08
CA VAL A 31 -1.69 0.99 1.98
C VAL A 31 -1.88 0.44 3.40
N GLY A 32 -0.78 0.29 4.13
CA GLY A 32 -0.77 -0.23 5.49
C GLY A 32 -0.34 -1.68 5.64
N LEU A 33 0.13 -2.03 6.85
CA LEU A 33 0.36 -3.41 7.27
C LEU A 33 -0.95 -4.01 7.78
N ASP A 34 -1.09 -5.33 7.67
CA ASP A 34 -2.26 -6.03 8.20
C ASP A 34 -2.18 -6.11 9.73
N LEU A 35 -2.67 -5.06 10.39
CA LEU A 35 -2.74 -4.94 11.85
C LEU A 35 -4.15 -5.22 12.40
N GLY A 36 -5.12 -5.57 11.54
CA GLY A 36 -6.53 -5.61 11.92
C GLY A 36 -7.14 -4.25 12.25
N ALA A 37 -6.57 -3.15 11.72
CA ALA A 37 -6.98 -1.78 12.01
C ALA A 37 -8.46 -1.51 11.68
N GLN A 38 -9.18 -0.92 12.64
CA GLN A 38 -10.59 -0.56 12.54
C GLN A 38 -10.83 0.94 12.73
N THR A 39 -10.05 1.59 13.59
CA THR A 39 -10.17 3.04 13.85
C THR A 39 -9.30 3.87 12.89
N PRO A 40 -9.62 5.17 12.68
CA PRO A 40 -8.76 6.06 11.90
C PRO A 40 -7.31 6.09 12.38
N GLU A 41 -7.09 6.06 13.70
CA GLU A 41 -5.78 6.05 14.34
C GLU A 41 -5.01 4.76 14.06
N GLU A 42 -5.69 3.61 14.14
CA GLU A 42 -5.10 2.31 13.79
C GLU A 42 -4.77 2.22 12.29
N ILE A 43 -5.61 2.79 11.43
CA ILE A 43 -5.37 2.86 9.99
C ILE A 43 -4.14 3.74 9.70
N ALA A 44 -4.02 4.89 10.38
CA ALA A 44 -2.86 5.76 10.26
C ALA A 44 -1.58 5.07 10.73
N LEU A 45 -1.63 4.37 11.87
CA LEU A 45 -0.52 3.58 12.39
C LEU A 45 -0.11 2.48 11.41
N SER A 46 -1.07 1.73 10.87
CA SER A 46 -0.84 0.70 9.85
C SER A 46 -0.12 1.27 8.62
N ALA A 47 -0.57 2.42 8.11
CA ALA A 47 0.05 3.11 6.96
C ALA A 47 1.49 3.53 7.26
N LEU A 48 1.74 4.18 8.39
CA LEU A 48 3.07 4.62 8.80
C LEU A 48 4.03 3.43 9.01
N ALA A 49 3.54 2.35 9.62
CA ALA A 49 4.33 1.13 9.81
C ALA A 49 4.72 0.49 8.46
N HIS A 50 3.81 0.48 7.48
CA HIS A 50 4.10 0.00 6.12
C HIS A 50 5.18 0.86 5.44
N VAL A 51 5.10 2.18 5.55
CA VAL A 51 6.14 3.09 5.01
C VAL A 51 7.52 2.77 5.60
N ILE A 52 7.61 2.58 6.92
CA ILE A 52 8.87 2.24 7.58
C ILE A 52 9.37 0.86 7.14
N ALA A 53 8.47 -0.13 7.01
CA ALA A 53 8.81 -1.48 6.58
C ALA A 53 9.41 -1.47 5.17
N VAL A 54 8.77 -0.81 4.20
CA VAL A 54 9.27 -0.66 2.83
C VAL A 54 10.64 0.04 2.82
N ARG A 55 10.78 1.15 3.55
CA ARG A 55 12.06 1.87 3.67
C ARG A 55 13.19 1.02 4.24
N ARG A 56 12.88 0.01 5.05
CA ARG A 56 13.84 -0.92 5.65
C ARG A 56 13.95 -2.26 4.93
N GLY A 57 13.28 -2.43 3.78
CA GLY A 57 13.26 -3.71 3.06
C GLY A 57 12.61 -4.85 3.85
N ARG A 58 11.65 -4.52 4.73
CA ARG A 58 10.93 -5.47 5.59
C ARG A 58 9.47 -5.59 5.17
N ARG A 59 8.85 -6.71 5.50
CA ARG A 59 7.40 -6.94 5.30
C ARG A 59 6.54 -6.64 6.53
N GLY A 60 7.15 -6.43 7.70
CA GLY A 60 6.41 -6.23 8.96
C GLY A 60 5.89 -7.53 9.56
N SER A 61 6.80 -8.42 9.97
CA SER A 61 6.50 -9.68 10.67
C SER A 61 6.93 -9.60 12.14
N PRO A 62 6.44 -10.49 13.03
CA PRO A 62 6.93 -10.58 14.41
C PRO A 62 8.45 -10.70 14.48
N LEU A 63 9.04 -10.16 15.55
CA LEU A 63 10.44 -10.40 15.90
C LEU A 63 10.55 -11.86 16.40
N ALA A 64 11.58 -12.56 15.95
CA ALA A 64 11.92 -13.89 16.44
C ALA A 64 12.37 -13.83 17.90
#